data_AF-A0A7S4WDA2-F1
#
_entry.id   AF-A0A7S4WDA2-F1
#
_cell.length_a   1.000
_cell.length_b   1.000
_cell.length_c   1.000
_cell.angle_alpha   90.00
_cell.angle_beta   90.00
_cell.angle_gamma   90.00
#
_symmetry.space_group_name_H-M   'P 1'
#
loop_
_entity.id
_entity.type
_entity.pdbx_description
1 polymer ?
#
loop_
_entity_poly.entity_id
_entity_poly.type
_entity_poly.pdbx_seq_one_letter_code
_entity_poly.pdbx_strand_id
1 'polypeptide(L)'
;FGSSRCQSSAEAMQRPSLAFALSRSQTQHIEVAADGSPCPALSCATAPNTPHSRATATPHSRVVTPTLTPVGHSPANGRVHMQASTRPDCISVIAPGGGTGINGAVYAELGRDPRFRVDIVGQSRAPYDCYPETWAHGGPAPNLASFAQDVLNQGVLERTDCLVCGSRGGQVVLPHFWQMRGRDVPPAVVLNGGVAMNLPTRVNWPDSAVTFLMIGGQDNFRGQLSCEEYVMDTKSRVPPGNGTTAILYVEEMQHMPQSQLLSAVLPHLIRAVLLWKADRID
;
A
#
# COMPACT_ATOMS: atom_id res chain seq x y z
N PHE A 1 -49.59 10.96 -46.18
CA PHE A 1 -49.51 11.05 -44.72
C PHE A 1 -49.53 9.64 -44.14
N GLY A 2 -48.36 9.04 -43.92
CA GLY A 2 -48.20 7.73 -43.28
C GLY A 2 -46.85 7.72 -42.60
N SER A 3 -46.84 7.80 -41.27
CA SER A 3 -45.62 7.87 -40.45
C SER A 3 -45.47 6.55 -39.70
N SER A 4 -44.42 5.81 -40.07
CA SER A 4 -43.98 4.57 -39.45
C SER A 4 -43.12 4.89 -38.23
N ARG A 5 -43.62 4.53 -37.03
CA ARG A 5 -42.85 4.55 -35.78
C ARG A 5 -41.93 3.33 -35.71
N CYS A 6 -40.63 3.55 -35.69
CA CYS A 6 -39.66 2.57 -35.21
C CYS A 6 -39.68 2.57 -33.67
N GLN A 7 -40.03 1.43 -33.07
CA GLN A 7 -39.83 1.15 -31.65
C GLN A 7 -38.41 0.60 -31.47
N SER A 8 -37.59 1.30 -30.69
CA SER A 8 -36.30 0.82 -30.22
C SER A 8 -36.50 0.20 -28.84
N SER A 9 -36.30 -1.12 -28.75
CA SER A 9 -36.26 -1.87 -27.51
C SER A 9 -34.88 -1.69 -26.87
N ALA A 10 -34.84 -1.05 -25.69
CA ALA A 10 -33.65 -1.00 -24.85
C ALA A 10 -33.61 -2.27 -23.98
N GLU A 11 -32.75 -3.22 -24.35
CA GLU A 11 -32.40 -4.36 -23.49
C GLU A 11 -31.56 -3.86 -22.31
N ALA A 12 -32.14 -3.94 -21.12
CA ALA A 12 -31.43 -3.75 -19.86
C ALA A 12 -30.50 -4.94 -19.62
N MET A 13 -29.21 -4.78 -19.89
CA MET A 13 -28.16 -5.70 -19.44
C MET A 13 -28.14 -5.74 -17.91
N GLN A 14 -28.69 -6.82 -17.34
CA GLN A 14 -28.45 -7.20 -15.96
C GLN A 14 -26.95 -7.48 -15.77
N ARG A 15 -26.30 -6.63 -14.96
CA ARG A 15 -24.92 -6.84 -14.52
C ARG A 15 -24.87 -8.03 -13.56
N PRO A 16 -23.98 -9.02 -13.75
CA PRO A 16 -23.77 -10.06 -12.76
C PRO A 16 -23.15 -9.43 -11.50
N SER A 17 -23.87 -9.56 -10.38
CA SER A 17 -23.35 -9.27 -9.04
C SER A 17 -22.26 -10.29 -8.73
N LEU A 18 -21.00 -9.84 -8.59
CA LEU A 18 -19.91 -10.63 -8.01
C LEU A 18 -20.11 -10.71 -6.48
N ALA A 19 -21.16 -11.38 -6.05
CA ALA A 19 -21.30 -11.83 -4.67
C ALA A 19 -20.52 -13.15 -4.54
N PHE A 20 -19.27 -13.08 -4.05
CA PHE A 20 -18.51 -14.28 -3.74
C PHE A 20 -19.06 -14.92 -2.46
N ALA A 21 -19.47 -16.17 -2.60
CA ALA A 21 -19.69 -17.07 -1.48
C ALA A 21 -18.33 -17.41 -0.84
N LEU A 22 -18.20 -17.15 0.46
CA LEU A 22 -17.18 -17.75 1.30
C LEU A 22 -17.41 -19.27 1.32
N SER A 23 -16.87 -19.97 0.32
CA SER A 23 -16.81 -21.43 0.31
C SER A 23 -15.90 -21.89 1.45
N ARG A 24 -16.45 -22.73 2.33
CA ARG A 24 -15.73 -23.41 3.41
C ARG A 24 -14.57 -24.20 2.79
N SER A 25 -13.34 -23.74 3.01
CA SER A 25 -12.14 -24.53 2.73
C SER A 25 -12.13 -25.74 3.65
N GLN A 26 -12.46 -26.89 3.06
CA GLN A 26 -12.22 -28.20 3.61
C GLN A 26 -10.70 -28.36 3.77
N THR A 27 -10.23 -28.53 5.01
CA THR A 27 -8.82 -28.74 5.33
C THR A 27 -8.38 -30.09 4.78
N GLN A 28 -7.90 -30.14 3.54
CA GLN A 28 -7.08 -31.24 3.07
C GLN A 28 -5.65 -30.98 3.54
N HIS A 29 -5.15 -31.86 4.41
CA HIS A 29 -3.74 -32.00 4.70
C HIS A 29 -3.02 -32.36 3.40
N ILE A 30 -2.44 -31.36 2.74
CA ILE A 30 -1.45 -31.56 1.69
C ILE A 30 -0.09 -31.53 2.36
N GLU A 31 0.53 -32.70 2.42
CA GLU A 31 1.93 -32.87 2.77
C GLU A 31 2.78 -32.26 1.64
N VAL A 32 3.29 -31.05 1.87
CA VAL A 32 4.17 -30.38 0.91
C VAL A 32 5.59 -30.86 1.17
N ALA A 33 6.11 -31.69 0.27
CA ALA A 33 7.52 -32.00 0.19
C ALA A 33 8.30 -30.69 -0.03
N ALA A 34 9.20 -30.38 0.90
CA ALA A 34 10.11 -29.26 0.82
C ALA A 34 11.21 -29.57 -0.20
N ASP A 35 10.98 -29.22 -1.47
CA ASP A 35 12.03 -29.21 -2.48
C ASP A 35 12.66 -27.81 -2.49
N GLY A 36 13.73 -27.69 -1.70
CA GLY A 36 14.53 -26.48 -1.56
C GLY A 36 15.39 -26.26 -2.80
N SER A 37 14.86 -25.53 -3.79
CA SER A 37 15.68 -24.89 -4.82
C SER A 37 16.03 -23.46 -4.38
N PRO A 38 17.31 -23.14 -4.11
CA PRO A 38 17.72 -21.79 -3.78
C PRO A 38 17.62 -20.88 -5.01
N CYS A 39 16.97 -19.73 -4.86
CA CYS A 39 17.13 -18.62 -5.80
C CYS A 39 18.61 -18.21 -5.83
N PRO A 40 19.22 -17.99 -7.02
CA PRO A 40 20.60 -17.57 -7.09
C PRO A 40 20.74 -16.17 -6.49
N ALA A 41 21.60 -16.05 -5.49
CA ALA A 41 22.06 -14.77 -4.98
C ALA A 41 22.68 -13.97 -6.13
N LEU A 42 22.13 -12.80 -6.41
CA LEU A 42 22.77 -11.81 -7.27
C LEU A 42 24.07 -11.37 -6.59
N SER A 43 25.19 -11.92 -7.07
CA SER A 43 26.54 -11.51 -6.74
C SER A 43 26.72 -10.04 -7.11
N CYS A 44 26.68 -9.16 -6.12
CA CYS A 44 27.06 -7.77 -6.27
C CYS A 44 28.58 -7.71 -6.50
N ALA A 45 28.98 -7.22 -7.67
CA ALA A 45 30.37 -7.08 -8.06
C ALA A 45 31.12 -6.13 -7.11
N THR A 46 32.19 -6.63 -6.50
CA THR A 46 33.21 -5.87 -5.76
C THR A 46 33.84 -4.80 -6.65
N ALA A 47 33.73 -3.54 -6.23
CA ALA A 47 34.50 -2.43 -6.79
C ALA A 47 35.98 -2.50 -6.32
N PRO A 48 36.95 -2.07 -7.15
CA PRO A 48 38.36 -2.13 -6.80
C PRO A 48 38.78 -1.02 -5.84
N ASN A 49 39.64 -1.42 -4.90
CA ASN A 49 40.31 -0.61 -3.88
C ASN A 49 40.98 0.66 -4.45
N THR A 50 40.73 1.80 -3.80
CA THR A 50 41.56 3.01 -3.92
C THR A 50 42.45 3.16 -2.68
N PRO A 51 43.70 3.65 -2.84
CA PRO A 51 44.69 3.64 -1.77
C PRO A 51 44.51 4.77 -0.75
N HIS A 52 44.83 4.42 0.50
CA HIS A 52 44.86 5.29 1.68
C HIS A 52 45.78 6.51 1.51
N SER A 53 45.20 7.70 1.63
CA SER A 53 45.93 8.92 1.99
C SER A 53 45.80 9.20 3.48
N ARG A 54 46.97 9.32 4.11
CA ARG A 54 47.26 9.53 5.52
C ARG A 54 46.86 10.96 5.92
N ALA A 55 45.91 11.11 6.85
CA ALA A 55 45.54 12.41 7.41
C ALA A 55 46.02 12.52 8.86
N THR A 56 46.72 13.63 9.10
CA THR A 56 47.37 14.12 10.31
C THR A 56 46.37 14.49 11.40
N ALA A 57 46.68 14.11 12.64
CA ALA A 57 45.94 14.49 13.85
C ALA A 57 46.12 15.98 14.18
N THR A 58 45.02 16.67 14.52
CA THR A 58 45.00 17.95 15.26
C THR A 58 43.83 17.98 16.26
N PRO A 59 43.90 18.82 17.30
CA PRO A 59 43.30 18.52 18.60
C PRO A 59 41.94 19.19 18.89
N HIS A 60 41.22 18.55 19.82
CA HIS A 60 40.18 19.05 20.72
C HIS A 60 39.45 20.36 20.38
N SER A 61 38.21 20.23 19.92
CA SER A 61 37.21 21.31 19.96
C SER A 61 36.08 20.97 20.95
N ARG A 62 35.66 21.99 21.69
CA ARG A 62 34.80 21.95 22.88
C ARG A 62 33.41 21.39 22.57
N VAL A 63 32.95 20.49 23.44
CA VAL A 63 31.54 20.08 23.55
C VAL A 63 30.74 21.28 24.05
N VAL A 64 29.94 21.88 23.16
CA VAL A 64 28.89 22.84 23.53
C VAL A 64 27.60 22.04 23.65
N THR A 65 27.08 21.93 24.88
CA THR A 65 25.80 21.32 25.18
C THR A 65 24.68 22.24 24.67
N PRO A 66 23.81 21.79 23.75
CA PRO A 66 22.66 22.60 23.34
C PRO A 66 21.66 22.67 24.51
N THR A 67 21.38 23.89 24.95
CA THR A 67 20.32 24.18 25.91
C THR A 67 18.98 24.07 25.19
N LEU A 68 18.17 23.08 25.56
CA LEU A 68 16.82 22.90 25.05
C LEU A 68 15.93 24.05 25.53
N THR A 69 15.57 24.97 24.65
CA THR A 69 14.49 25.94 24.87
C THR A 69 13.14 25.24 24.73
N PRO A 70 12.24 25.32 25.73
CA PRO A 70 10.92 24.71 25.64
C PRO A 70 10.03 25.55 24.70
N VAL A 71 9.71 25.01 23.53
CA VAL A 71 8.70 25.59 22.63
C VAL A 71 7.33 25.27 23.20
N GLY A 72 6.83 26.16 24.06
CA GLY A 72 5.49 26.09 24.63
C GLY A 72 4.45 26.62 23.65
N HIS A 73 3.94 25.79 22.77
CA HIS A 73 2.69 26.03 22.04
C HIS A 73 1.76 24.84 22.29
N SER A 74 0.94 24.94 23.34
CA SER A 74 -0.24 24.08 23.50
C SER A 74 -1.28 24.50 22.48
N PRO A 75 -1.61 23.69 21.47
CA PRO A 75 -2.79 23.96 20.67
C PRO A 75 -4.00 23.71 21.58
N ALA A 76 -4.86 24.71 21.66
CA ALA A 76 -6.13 24.62 22.38
C ALA A 76 -6.89 23.36 21.93
N ASN A 77 -7.42 22.64 22.92
CA ASN A 77 -8.28 21.46 22.76
C ASN A 77 -9.58 21.81 22.01
N GLY A 78 -9.50 21.99 20.70
CA GLY A 78 -10.65 21.91 19.82
C GLY A 78 -11.09 20.45 19.77
N ARG A 79 -12.06 20.06 20.60
CA ARG A 79 -12.78 18.80 20.40
C ARG A 79 -13.49 18.89 19.06
N VAL A 80 -12.85 18.37 18.01
CA VAL A 80 -13.49 18.16 16.72
C VAL A 80 -14.62 17.17 16.97
N HIS A 81 -15.84 17.69 17.07
CA HIS A 81 -17.04 16.88 17.17
C HIS A 81 -17.21 16.20 15.81
N MET A 82 -16.69 14.98 15.69
CA MET A 82 -16.92 14.16 14.51
C MET A 82 -18.44 13.96 14.39
N GLN A 83 -19.06 14.62 13.42
CA GLN A 83 -20.36 14.16 12.95
C GLN A 83 -20.12 12.79 12.34
N ALA A 84 -20.53 11.76 13.08
CA ALA A 84 -20.45 10.39 12.60
C ALA A 84 -21.27 10.31 11.30
N SER A 85 -20.58 10.07 10.18
CA SER A 85 -21.23 9.66 8.94
C SER A 85 -22.15 8.48 9.28
N THR A 86 -23.39 8.55 8.83
CA THR A 86 -24.35 7.46 9.02
C THR A 86 -24.08 6.28 8.09
N ARG A 87 -23.27 6.47 7.04
CA ARG A 87 -22.83 5.39 6.13
C ARG A 87 -21.48 4.81 6.58
N PRO A 88 -21.28 3.48 6.46
CA PRO A 88 -19.97 2.86 6.65
C PRO A 88 -18.98 3.32 5.57
N ASP A 89 -17.71 3.43 5.95
CA ASP A 89 -16.62 3.75 5.03
C ASP A 89 -16.31 2.53 4.15
N CYS A 90 -16.17 2.76 2.84
CA CYS A 90 -15.93 1.71 1.85
C CYS A 90 -14.43 1.49 1.67
N ILE A 91 -13.97 0.30 2.05
CA ILE A 91 -12.56 -0.08 2.03
C ILE A 91 -12.33 -1.07 0.90
N SER A 92 -11.46 -0.74 -0.05
CA SER A 92 -11.05 -1.67 -1.10
C SER A 92 -9.63 -2.18 -0.85
N VAL A 93 -9.52 -3.50 -0.63
CA VAL A 93 -8.24 -4.20 -0.46
C VAL A 93 -7.80 -4.76 -1.80
N ILE A 94 -6.68 -4.26 -2.33
CA ILE A 94 -6.18 -4.63 -3.65
C ILE A 94 -5.32 -5.89 -3.56
N ALA A 95 -5.72 -6.94 -4.29
CA ALA A 95 -4.98 -8.19 -4.44
C ALA A 95 -4.39 -8.31 -5.87
N PRO A 96 -3.25 -8.98 -6.06
CA PRO A 96 -2.41 -9.66 -5.07
C PRO A 96 -1.61 -8.69 -4.20
N GLY A 97 -1.27 -9.15 -3.00
CA GLY A 97 -0.52 -8.36 -2.03
C GLY A 97 -1.30 -8.07 -0.76
N GLY A 98 -0.72 -7.26 0.13
CA GLY A 98 -1.27 -6.94 1.46
C GLY A 98 -1.53 -8.15 2.36
N GLY A 99 -1.08 -9.34 1.96
CA GLY A 99 -1.45 -10.59 2.62
C GLY A 99 -2.89 -11.00 2.44
N THR A 100 -3.57 -10.60 1.38
CA THR A 100 -4.97 -11.00 1.11
C THR A 100 -5.23 -12.50 1.23
N GLY A 101 -4.26 -13.36 0.88
CA GLY A 101 -4.33 -14.81 1.13
C GLY A 101 -4.20 -15.18 2.62
N ILE A 102 -3.09 -14.81 3.26
CA ILE A 102 -2.74 -15.25 4.63
C ILE A 102 -3.56 -14.49 5.70
N ASN A 103 -3.79 -13.20 5.49
CA ASN A 103 -4.54 -12.30 6.35
C ASN A 103 -6.02 -12.15 5.93
N GLY A 104 -6.55 -13.07 5.11
CA GLY A 104 -7.96 -13.06 4.71
C GLY A 104 -8.93 -13.01 5.91
N ALA A 105 -8.59 -13.68 7.01
CA ALA A 105 -9.37 -13.64 8.25
C ALA A 105 -9.41 -12.24 8.89
N VAL A 106 -8.30 -11.47 8.83
CA VAL A 106 -8.24 -10.10 9.34
C VAL A 106 -9.15 -9.18 8.52
N TYR A 107 -9.15 -9.31 7.20
CA TYR A 107 -10.04 -8.52 6.33
C TYR A 107 -11.51 -8.89 6.54
N ALA A 108 -11.81 -10.18 6.74
CA ALA A 108 -13.15 -10.63 7.06
C ALA A 108 -13.63 -10.12 8.43
N GLU A 109 -12.76 -10.08 9.43
CA GLU A 109 -13.05 -9.49 10.74
C GLU A 109 -13.28 -7.98 10.64
N LEU A 110 -12.43 -7.26 9.91
CA LEU A 110 -12.60 -5.84 9.63
C LEU A 110 -13.97 -5.54 8.99
N GLY A 111 -14.43 -6.39 8.06
CA GLY A 111 -15.73 -6.28 7.43
C GLY A 111 -16.94 -6.59 8.32
N ARG A 112 -16.73 -7.12 9.54
CA ARG A 112 -17.80 -7.27 10.55
C ARG A 112 -17.98 -6.02 11.40
N ASP A 113 -17.02 -5.10 11.37
CA ASP A 113 -17.15 -3.81 12.05
C ASP A 113 -18.18 -2.94 11.30
N PRO A 114 -19.27 -2.48 11.94
CA PRO A 114 -20.31 -1.70 11.27
C PRO A 114 -19.83 -0.36 10.71
N ARG A 115 -18.62 0.09 11.06
CA ARG A 115 -17.99 1.29 10.51
C ARG A 115 -17.42 1.08 9.11
N PHE A 116 -17.16 -0.16 8.70
CA PHE A 116 -16.47 -0.46 7.45
C PHE A 116 -17.29 -1.40 6.56
N ARG A 117 -17.24 -1.13 5.25
CA ARG A 117 -17.63 -2.08 4.21
C ARG A 117 -16.39 -2.46 3.43
N VAL A 118 -15.90 -3.69 3.64
CA VAL A 118 -14.65 -4.17 3.05
C VAL A 118 -14.92 -4.99 1.80
N ASP A 119 -14.25 -4.65 0.70
CA ASP A 119 -14.25 -5.38 -0.57
C ASP A 119 -12.82 -5.79 -0.93
N ILE A 120 -12.60 -7.06 -1.28
CA ILE A 120 -11.30 -7.54 -1.77
C ILE A 120 -11.37 -7.53 -3.29
N VAL A 121 -10.59 -6.64 -3.91
CA VAL A 121 -10.56 -6.44 -5.35
C VAL A 121 -9.41 -7.24 -5.92
N GLY A 122 -9.76 -8.30 -6.64
CA GLY A 122 -8.81 -9.24 -7.23
C GLY A 122 -8.50 -10.44 -6.35
N GLN A 123 -7.47 -11.21 -6.71
CA GLN A 123 -7.03 -12.40 -5.99
C GLN A 123 -5.57 -12.74 -6.28
N SER A 124 -4.94 -13.49 -5.39
CA SER A 124 -3.60 -14.05 -5.63
C SER A 124 -3.66 -15.19 -6.66
N ARG A 125 -2.57 -15.37 -7.41
CA ARG A 125 -2.40 -16.38 -8.48
C ARG A 125 -3.41 -16.28 -9.62
N ALA A 126 -4.06 -15.13 -9.78
CA ALA A 126 -4.82 -14.83 -10.99
C ALA A 126 -3.88 -14.75 -12.21
N PRO A 127 -4.38 -14.87 -13.45
CA PRO A 127 -3.55 -14.70 -14.65
C PRO A 127 -2.75 -13.39 -14.68
N TYR A 128 -3.27 -12.31 -14.07
CA TYR A 128 -2.60 -11.02 -13.97
C TYR A 128 -1.60 -10.89 -12.80
N ASP A 129 -1.41 -11.92 -11.95
CA ASP A 129 -0.52 -11.90 -10.80
C ASP A 129 0.96 -12.06 -11.22
N CYS A 130 1.40 -11.17 -12.09
CA CYS A 130 2.75 -11.03 -12.59
C CYS A 130 3.06 -9.53 -12.81
N TYR A 131 4.34 -9.17 -12.69
CA TYR A 131 4.78 -7.80 -12.96
C TYR A 131 4.65 -7.45 -14.45
N PRO A 132 4.51 -6.15 -14.81
CA PRO A 132 4.49 -5.74 -16.21
C PRO A 132 5.84 -5.94 -16.90
N GLU A 133 5.86 -6.01 -18.23
CA GLU A 133 7.06 -6.25 -19.07
C GLU A 133 8.26 -5.33 -18.79
N THR A 134 8.02 -4.14 -18.25
CA THR A 134 9.08 -3.19 -17.89
C THR A 134 9.86 -3.59 -16.63
N TRP A 135 9.45 -4.66 -15.94
CA TRP A 135 10.09 -5.18 -14.74
C TRP A 135 10.89 -6.45 -15.04
N ALA A 136 11.90 -6.73 -14.21
CA ALA A 136 12.62 -8.00 -14.29
C ALA A 136 11.65 -9.18 -14.09
N HIS A 137 11.67 -10.13 -15.03
CA HIS A 137 10.74 -11.27 -15.07
C HIS A 137 9.25 -10.87 -15.17
N GLY A 138 8.96 -9.66 -15.64
CA GLY A 138 7.61 -9.26 -16.00
C GLY A 138 7.11 -9.98 -17.26
N GLY A 139 5.80 -9.88 -17.50
CA GLY A 139 5.15 -10.48 -18.66
C GLY A 139 4.13 -9.55 -19.32
N PRO A 140 3.67 -9.91 -20.54
CA PRO A 140 2.62 -9.17 -21.23
C PRO A 140 1.29 -9.25 -20.49
N ALA A 141 0.31 -8.44 -20.89
CA ALA A 141 -1.03 -8.55 -20.36
C ALA A 141 -1.62 -9.97 -20.60
N PRO A 142 -2.38 -10.53 -19.65
CA PRO A 142 -2.78 -9.93 -18.37
C PRO A 142 -1.63 -9.88 -17.36
N ASN A 143 -1.43 -8.72 -16.73
CA ASN A 143 -0.44 -8.47 -15.68
C ASN A 143 -0.97 -7.42 -14.68
N LEU A 144 -0.21 -7.08 -13.64
CA LEU A 144 -0.65 -6.14 -12.60
C LEU A 144 -1.03 -4.75 -13.13
N ALA A 145 -0.42 -4.30 -14.22
CA ALA A 145 -0.74 -3.01 -14.83
C ALA A 145 -2.08 -3.07 -15.60
N SER A 146 -2.32 -4.12 -16.39
CA SER A 146 -3.62 -4.29 -17.05
C SER A 146 -4.74 -4.52 -16.03
N PHE A 147 -4.45 -5.22 -14.93
CA PHE A 147 -5.38 -5.37 -13.81
C PHE A 147 -5.71 -4.02 -13.16
N ALA A 148 -4.74 -3.15 -12.93
CA ALA A 148 -5.00 -1.80 -12.43
C ALA A 148 -5.94 -1.02 -13.36
N GLN A 149 -5.74 -1.13 -14.68
CA GLN A 149 -6.64 -0.53 -15.66
C GLN A 149 -8.06 -1.12 -15.58
N ASP A 150 -8.21 -2.43 -15.41
CA ASP A 150 -9.51 -3.07 -15.23
C ASP A 150 -10.22 -2.59 -13.96
N VAL A 151 -9.49 -2.41 -12.87
CA VAL A 151 -10.02 -1.87 -11.60
C VAL A 151 -10.54 -0.44 -11.78
N LEU A 152 -9.81 0.40 -12.53
CA LEU A 152 -10.26 1.75 -12.91
C LEU A 152 -11.54 1.68 -13.77
N ASN A 153 -11.57 0.84 -14.79
CA ASN A 153 -12.71 0.70 -15.70
C ASN A 153 -13.98 0.21 -14.98
N GLN A 154 -13.83 -0.57 -13.91
CA GLN A 154 -14.93 -1.05 -13.07
C GLN A 154 -15.46 0.00 -12.09
N GLY A 155 -14.89 1.21 -12.06
CA GLY A 155 -15.31 2.29 -11.18
C GLY A 155 -15.05 2.00 -9.70
N VAL A 156 -13.97 1.27 -9.38
CA VAL A 156 -13.64 0.87 -7.99
C VAL A 156 -13.26 2.08 -7.16
N LEU A 157 -12.46 3.01 -7.71
CA LEU A 157 -12.00 4.17 -6.95
C LEU A 157 -13.17 5.10 -6.57
N GLU A 158 -14.16 5.23 -7.45
CA GLU A 158 -15.34 6.08 -7.26
C GLU A 158 -16.24 5.63 -6.11
N ARG A 159 -16.15 4.35 -5.71
CA ARG A 159 -16.91 3.78 -4.58
C ARG A 159 -16.04 3.47 -3.36
N THR A 160 -14.77 3.87 -3.38
CA THR A 160 -13.79 3.58 -2.34
C THR A 160 -13.50 4.84 -1.54
N ASP A 161 -13.68 4.77 -0.22
CA ASP A 161 -13.29 5.83 0.70
C ASP A 161 -11.82 5.66 1.11
N CYS A 162 -11.30 4.42 1.21
CA CYS A 162 -9.89 4.15 1.47
C CYS A 162 -9.38 2.87 0.77
N LEU A 163 -8.16 2.94 0.23
CA LEU A 163 -7.46 1.79 -0.36
C LEU A 163 -6.57 1.10 0.68
N VAL A 164 -6.55 -0.22 0.66
CA VAL A 164 -5.52 -1.03 1.33
C VAL A 164 -4.75 -1.78 0.26
N CYS A 165 -3.48 -1.48 0.13
CA CYS A 165 -2.58 -2.10 -0.83
C CYS A 165 -1.39 -2.71 -0.06
N GLY A 166 -0.70 -3.68 -0.64
CA GLY A 166 0.59 -4.07 -0.09
C GLY A 166 1.40 -4.93 -1.05
N SER A 167 2.71 -5.01 -0.83
CA SER A 167 3.66 -5.66 -1.75
C SER A 167 3.31 -5.31 -3.21
N ARG A 168 3.05 -6.30 -4.09
CA ARG A 168 2.67 -6.14 -5.51
C ARG A 168 1.60 -5.07 -5.79
N GLY A 169 0.47 -5.07 -5.07
CA GLY A 169 -0.57 -4.07 -5.24
C GLY A 169 -0.10 -2.64 -4.91
N GLY A 170 0.75 -2.50 -3.90
CA GLY A 170 1.40 -1.23 -3.58
C GLY A 170 2.50 -0.86 -4.58
N GLN A 171 3.20 -1.82 -5.15
CA GLN A 171 4.33 -1.59 -6.06
C GLN A 171 3.91 -1.23 -7.49
N VAL A 172 2.75 -1.72 -7.95
CA VAL A 172 2.31 -1.54 -9.35
C VAL A 172 0.95 -0.86 -9.42
N VAL A 173 -0.05 -1.38 -8.71
CA VAL A 173 -1.45 -0.98 -8.89
C VAL A 173 -1.70 0.43 -8.36
N LEU A 174 -1.26 0.74 -7.14
CA LEU A 174 -1.41 2.09 -6.57
C LEU A 174 -0.65 3.17 -7.39
N PRO A 175 0.62 2.97 -7.81
CA PRO A 175 1.30 3.86 -8.75
C PRO A 175 0.53 4.09 -10.04
N HIS A 176 -0.09 3.04 -10.59
CA HIS A 176 -0.89 3.16 -11.80
C HIS A 176 -2.15 4.01 -11.56
N PHE A 177 -2.82 3.85 -10.42
CA PHE A 177 -3.94 4.73 -10.04
C PHE A 177 -3.52 6.19 -9.95
N TRP A 178 -2.40 6.49 -9.30
CA TRP A 178 -1.89 7.85 -9.20
C TRP A 178 -1.48 8.43 -10.55
N GLN A 179 -0.88 7.62 -11.43
CA GLN A 179 -0.57 8.06 -12.78
C GLN A 179 -1.82 8.48 -13.55
N MET A 180 -2.93 7.74 -13.39
CA MET A 180 -4.15 7.95 -14.15
C MET A 180 -5.11 8.98 -13.53
N ARG A 181 -5.13 9.10 -12.20
CA ARG A 181 -6.13 9.90 -11.45
C ARG A 181 -5.51 10.92 -10.50
N GLY A 182 -4.19 10.92 -10.33
CA GLY A 182 -3.46 11.89 -9.51
C GLY A 182 -4.04 12.01 -8.09
N ARG A 183 -4.47 13.22 -7.73
CA ARG A 183 -5.00 13.56 -6.40
C ARG A 183 -6.40 12.99 -6.12
N ASP A 184 -7.09 12.49 -7.14
CA ASP A 184 -8.44 11.94 -7.02
C ASP A 184 -8.43 10.48 -6.55
N VAL A 185 -7.24 9.87 -6.42
CA VAL A 185 -7.09 8.55 -5.79
C VAL A 185 -7.43 8.65 -4.30
N PRO A 186 -8.24 7.74 -3.75
CA PRO A 186 -8.55 7.70 -2.32
C PRO A 186 -7.30 7.60 -1.43
N PRO A 187 -7.37 8.03 -0.16
CA PRO A 187 -6.30 7.80 0.80
C PRO A 187 -5.94 6.30 0.88
N ALA A 188 -4.66 5.99 1.04
CA ALA A 188 -4.17 4.62 1.00
C ALA A 188 -3.41 4.21 2.26
N VAL A 189 -3.70 3.02 2.78
CA VAL A 189 -2.82 2.28 3.69
C VAL A 189 -2.00 1.30 2.85
N VAL A 190 -0.67 1.40 2.93
CA VAL A 190 0.26 0.58 2.16
C VAL A 190 1.06 -0.31 3.10
N LEU A 191 0.86 -1.61 2.98
CA LEU A 191 1.54 -2.64 3.76
C LEU A 191 2.84 -3.06 3.05
N ASN A 192 3.92 -3.19 3.83
CA ASN A 192 5.21 -3.73 3.42
C ASN A 192 5.93 -2.86 2.37
N GLY A 193 5.94 -1.55 2.61
CA GLY A 193 6.72 -0.57 1.85
C GLY A 193 6.16 -0.23 0.46
N GLY A 194 5.62 -1.20 -0.29
CA GLY A 194 4.92 -1.00 -1.56
C GLY A 194 5.57 0.04 -2.48
N VAL A 195 4.89 1.19 -2.64
CA VAL A 195 5.30 2.35 -3.44
C VAL A 195 6.66 2.95 -3.05
N ALA A 196 7.07 2.76 -1.80
CA ALA A 196 8.30 3.27 -1.22
C ALA A 196 9.40 2.19 -1.12
N MET A 197 9.41 1.22 -2.03
CA MET A 197 10.51 0.27 -2.17
C MET A 197 11.42 0.67 -3.33
N ASN A 198 12.49 -0.09 -3.57
CA ASN A 198 13.37 0.08 -4.72
C ASN A 198 12.74 -0.46 -6.01
N LEU A 199 11.83 0.32 -6.58
CA LEU A 199 11.09 -0.03 -7.78
C LEU A 199 11.91 0.33 -9.04
N PRO A 200 11.82 -0.47 -10.13
CA PRO A 200 12.56 -0.22 -11.37
C PRO A 200 12.09 1.04 -12.10
N THR A 201 10.86 1.48 -11.85
CA THR A 201 10.28 2.69 -12.44
C THR A 201 9.95 3.69 -11.36
N ARG A 202 10.24 4.97 -11.61
CA ARG A 202 9.86 6.06 -10.70
C ARG A 202 8.34 6.13 -10.56
N VAL A 203 7.86 6.17 -9.33
CA VAL A 203 6.44 6.33 -9.01
C VAL A 203 6.03 7.78 -9.18
N ASN A 204 4.93 8.04 -9.89
CA ASN A 204 4.29 9.35 -9.94
C ASN A 204 3.43 9.56 -8.68
N TRP A 205 4.08 9.67 -7.52
CA TRP A 205 3.40 9.87 -6.23
C TRP A 205 3.02 11.35 -6.08
N PRO A 206 1.72 11.69 -6.00
CA PRO A 206 1.29 13.08 -5.84
C PRO A 206 1.67 13.66 -4.45
N ASP A 207 2.07 14.93 -4.41
CA ASP A 207 2.35 15.64 -3.15
C ASP A 207 1.14 15.70 -2.21
N SER A 208 -0.07 15.62 -2.75
CA SER A 208 -1.33 15.66 -2.00
C SER A 208 -1.90 14.28 -1.62
N ALA A 209 -1.23 13.19 -2.00
CA ALA A 209 -1.74 11.84 -1.76
C ALA A 209 -1.55 11.41 -0.31
N VAL A 210 -2.67 11.42 0.44
CA VAL A 210 -2.71 10.98 1.85
C VAL A 210 -2.41 9.49 1.92
N THR A 211 -1.31 9.14 2.58
CA THR A 211 -0.80 7.76 2.58
C THR A 211 -0.28 7.37 3.96
N PHE A 212 -0.54 6.15 4.37
CA PHE A 212 0.04 5.57 5.58
C PHE A 212 0.85 4.33 5.18
N LEU A 213 2.17 4.41 5.31
CA LEU A 213 3.06 3.29 5.06
C LEU A 213 3.27 2.50 6.36
N MET A 214 3.14 1.17 6.28
CA MET A 214 3.57 0.26 7.34
C MET A 214 4.72 -0.60 6.82
N ILE A 215 5.88 -0.52 7.46
CA ILE A 215 7.12 -1.21 7.06
C ILE A 215 7.67 -2.05 8.22
N GLY A 216 8.37 -3.13 7.88
CA GLY A 216 8.83 -4.11 8.85
C GLY A 216 10.35 -4.17 8.98
N GLY A 217 10.85 -4.25 10.20
CA GLY A 217 12.28 -4.37 10.49
C GLY A 217 12.88 -5.72 10.09
N GLN A 218 12.06 -6.77 10.03
CA GLN A 218 12.43 -8.10 9.55
C GLN A 218 11.98 -8.34 8.10
N ASP A 219 11.61 -7.28 7.37
CA ASP A 219 11.29 -7.40 5.95
C ASP A 219 12.56 -7.73 5.16
N ASN A 220 12.55 -8.83 4.40
CA ASN A 220 13.70 -9.24 3.59
C ASN A 220 14.03 -8.23 2.48
N PHE A 221 13.07 -7.39 2.07
CA PHE A 221 13.30 -6.30 1.11
C PHE A 221 14.09 -5.13 1.70
N ARG A 222 14.29 -5.07 3.01
CA ARG A 222 15.24 -4.15 3.64
C ARG A 222 16.69 -4.44 3.21
N GLY A 223 17.00 -5.69 2.88
CA GLY A 223 18.36 -6.12 2.58
C GLY A 223 19.27 -6.01 3.81
N GLN A 224 20.37 -5.28 3.65
CA GLN A 224 21.41 -5.11 4.70
C GLN A 224 21.32 -3.77 5.42
N LEU A 225 20.30 -2.95 5.14
CA LEU A 225 20.13 -1.66 5.81
C LEU A 225 19.84 -1.89 7.30
N SER A 226 20.45 -1.07 8.15
CA SER A 226 20.03 -0.93 9.55
C SER A 226 18.58 -0.42 9.64
N CYS A 227 17.98 -0.52 10.82
CA CYS A 227 16.61 -0.04 11.06
C CYS A 227 16.46 1.45 10.69
N GLU A 228 17.42 2.29 11.09
CA GLU A 228 17.42 3.72 10.82
C GLU A 228 17.63 4.01 9.33
N GLU A 229 18.60 3.36 8.69
CA GLU A 229 18.85 3.53 7.25
C GLU A 229 17.63 3.11 6.42
N TYR A 230 16.92 2.05 6.81
CA TYR A 230 15.72 1.60 6.10
C TYR A 230 14.57 2.61 6.21
N VAL A 231 14.36 3.19 7.39
CA VAL A 231 13.37 4.25 7.58
C VAL A 231 13.77 5.50 6.77
N MET A 232 15.05 5.86 6.76
CA MET A 232 15.56 7.00 6.00
C MET A 232 15.46 6.79 4.48
N ASP A 233 15.80 5.60 3.98
CA ASP A 233 15.61 5.22 2.59
C ASP A 233 14.13 5.30 2.20
N THR A 234 13.24 4.73 3.01
CA THR A 234 11.78 4.79 2.78
C THR A 234 11.29 6.25 2.73
N LYS A 235 11.73 7.09 3.67
CA LYS A 235 11.40 8.53 3.70
C LYS A 235 11.89 9.25 2.45
N SER A 236 13.09 8.93 1.95
CA SER A 236 13.67 9.59 0.77
C SER A 236 12.87 9.35 -0.52
N ARG A 237 12.02 8.32 -0.54
CA ARG A 237 11.16 7.96 -1.67
C ARG A 237 9.81 8.68 -1.63
N VAL A 238 9.43 9.23 -0.48
CA VAL A 238 8.26 10.10 -0.35
C VAL A 238 8.59 11.42 -1.06
N PRO A 239 7.71 11.95 -1.94
CA PRO A 239 7.95 13.24 -2.57
C PRO A 239 8.24 14.33 -1.52
N PRO A 240 9.23 15.20 -1.74
CA PRO A 240 9.61 16.21 -0.73
C PRO A 240 8.47 17.21 -0.45
N GLY A 241 7.54 17.40 -1.38
CA GLY A 241 6.33 18.23 -1.18
C GLY A 241 5.20 17.50 -0.44
N ASN A 242 5.30 16.18 -0.23
CA ASN A 242 4.23 15.41 0.40
C ASN A 242 4.28 15.52 1.94
N GLY A 243 3.55 16.49 2.48
CA GLY A 243 3.26 16.62 3.91
C GLY A 243 2.07 15.77 4.38
N THR A 244 1.76 14.68 3.67
CA THR A 244 0.52 13.90 3.83
C THR A 244 0.78 12.40 4.01
N THR A 245 2.03 12.03 4.24
CA THR A 245 2.46 10.65 4.41
C THR A 245 2.93 10.39 5.83
N ALA A 246 2.41 9.34 6.45
CA ALA A 246 2.91 8.81 7.71
C ALA A 246 3.60 7.45 7.47
N ILE A 247 4.62 7.15 8.28
CA ILE A 247 5.35 5.88 8.23
C ILE A 247 5.32 5.27 9.63
N LEU A 248 4.75 4.08 9.76
CA LEU A 248 4.87 3.23 10.94
C LEU A 248 5.90 2.14 10.64
N TYR A 249 7.00 2.20 11.37
CA TYR A 249 8.01 1.15 11.39
C TYR A 249 7.73 0.19 12.55
N VAL A 250 7.68 -1.10 12.27
CA VAL A 250 7.50 -2.15 13.28
C VAL A 250 8.69 -3.10 13.21
N GLU A 251 9.52 -3.11 14.26
CA GLU A 251 10.83 -3.78 14.24
C GLU A 251 10.74 -5.30 14.00
N GLU A 252 9.74 -5.96 14.60
CA GLU A 252 9.54 -7.41 14.55
C GLU A 252 8.70 -7.86 13.36
N MET A 253 8.17 -6.93 12.57
CA MET A 253 7.31 -7.25 11.44
C MET A 253 8.16 -7.79 10.29
N GLN A 254 7.82 -8.98 9.81
CA GLN A 254 8.41 -9.59 8.61
C GLN A 254 7.81 -8.96 7.34
N HIS A 255 8.17 -9.47 6.16
CA HIS A 255 7.54 -9.02 4.93
C HIS A 255 6.03 -9.21 4.93
N MET A 256 5.49 -10.17 5.67
CA MET A 256 4.04 -10.27 5.88
C MET A 256 3.72 -9.85 7.32
N PRO A 257 2.82 -8.87 7.53
CA PRO A 257 2.45 -8.51 8.88
C PRO A 257 1.72 -9.69 9.53
N GLN A 258 2.10 -9.99 10.77
CA GLN A 258 1.44 -11.01 11.58
C GLN A 258 -0.04 -10.62 11.75
N SER A 259 -0.96 -11.58 11.65
CA SER A 259 -2.40 -11.29 11.67
C SER A 259 -2.84 -10.54 12.93
N GLN A 260 -2.26 -10.86 14.10
CA GLN A 260 -2.55 -10.15 15.35
C GLN A 260 -2.15 -8.67 15.30
N LEU A 261 -0.96 -8.37 14.77
CA LEU A 261 -0.51 -7.00 14.55
C LEU A 261 -1.46 -6.27 13.59
N LEU A 262 -1.77 -6.89 12.44
CA LEU A 262 -2.63 -6.27 11.43
C LEU A 262 -4.05 -6.02 11.95
N SER A 263 -4.66 -6.99 12.65
CA SER A 263 -5.97 -6.82 13.29
C SER A 263 -5.96 -5.67 14.30
N ALA A 264 -4.87 -5.52 15.07
CA ALA A 264 -4.76 -4.48 16.06
C ALA A 264 -4.62 -3.08 15.45
N VAL A 265 -3.88 -2.92 14.35
CA VAL A 265 -3.53 -1.58 13.83
C VAL A 265 -4.39 -1.13 12.65
N LEU A 266 -4.79 -2.04 11.74
CA LEU A 266 -5.40 -1.68 10.46
C LEU A 266 -6.66 -0.81 10.59
N PRO A 267 -7.62 -1.08 11.49
CA PRO A 267 -8.79 -0.20 11.69
C PRO A 267 -8.39 1.24 12.06
N HIS A 268 -7.33 1.40 12.85
CA HIS A 268 -6.84 2.72 13.26
C HIS A 268 -6.14 3.45 12.12
N LEU A 269 -5.33 2.73 11.33
CA LEU A 269 -4.64 3.31 10.17
C LEU A 269 -5.65 3.84 9.14
N ILE A 270 -6.69 3.05 8.84
CA ILE A 270 -7.77 3.45 7.93
C ILE A 270 -8.47 4.72 8.43
N ARG A 271 -8.89 4.76 9.69
CA ARG A 271 -9.52 5.96 10.25
C ARG A 271 -8.61 7.17 10.22
N ALA A 272 -7.32 6.99 10.52
CA ALA A 272 -6.35 8.07 10.51
C ALA A 272 -6.22 8.70 9.11
N VAL A 273 -6.11 7.91 8.05
CA VAL A 273 -5.99 8.47 6.69
C VAL A 273 -7.28 9.09 6.17
N LEU A 274 -8.45 8.54 6.55
CA LEU A 274 -9.75 9.12 6.22
C LEU A 274 -9.94 10.49 6.89
N LEU A 275 -9.63 10.57 8.19
CA LEU A 275 -9.63 11.84 8.93
C LEU A 275 -8.69 12.86 8.31
N TRP A 276 -7.46 12.43 8.02
CA TRP A 276 -6.46 13.32 7.45
C TRP A 276 -6.84 13.84 6.05
N LYS A 277 -7.58 13.07 5.27
CA LYS A 277 -8.12 13.51 3.99
C LYS A 277 -9.27 14.51 4.18
N ALA A 278 -10.14 14.29 5.16
CA ALA A 278 -11.27 15.20 5.43
C ALA A 278 -10.80 16.59 5.87
N ASP A 279 -9.77 16.67 6.72
CA ASP A 279 -9.19 17.93 7.21
C ASP A 279 -8.50 18.78 6.11
N ARG A 280 -8.46 18.29 4.87
CA ARG A 280 -7.79 18.92 3.73
C ARG A 280 -8.71 19.33 2.58
N ILE A 281 -10.02 19.20 2.75
CA ILE A 281 -11.00 19.62 1.74
C ILE A 281 -11.36 21.11 1.88
N ASP A 282 -10.80 21.80 2.88
CA ASP A 282 -10.83 23.26 3.03
C ASP A 282 -9.72 23.97 2.24
#